data_AF-A0A176S1C4-F1
#
_entry.id   AF-A0A176S1C4-F1
#
_cell.length_a   1.000
_cell.length_b   1.000
_cell.length_c   1.000
_cell.angle_alpha   90.00
_cell.angle_beta   90.00
_cell.angle_gamma   90.00
#
_symmetry.space_group_name_H-M   'P 1'
#
loop_
_entity.id
_entity.type
_entity.pdbx_description
1 polymer ?
#
loop_
_entity_poly.entity_id
_entity_poly.type
_entity_poly.pdbx_seq_one_letter_code
_entity_poly.pdbx_strand_id
1 'polypeptide(L)'
;MQPIDYDVLIVGSGIVGATYASALLQGGMRVALVEAKPKSNEKNLEEQFDLRTFALTRASERIFTNLGIWDKIAAQRISPFREM
;
A
#
# COMPACT_ATOMS: atom_id res chain seq x y z
N MET A 1 -5.77 31.40 2.59
CA MET A 1 -5.69 29.92 2.71
C MET A 1 -4.85 29.64 3.95
N GLN A 2 -5.35 28.91 4.94
CA GLN A 2 -4.49 28.52 6.08
C GLN A 2 -3.48 27.46 5.62
N PRO A 3 -2.23 27.50 6.10
CA PRO A 3 -1.25 26.46 5.80
C PRO A 3 -1.75 25.10 6.28
N ILE A 4 -1.61 24.07 5.44
CA ILE A 4 -1.89 22.70 5.83
C ILE A 4 -0.54 22.07 6.16
N ASP A 5 -0.27 21.88 7.45
CA ASP A 5 1.02 21.34 7.90
C ASP A 5 1.00 19.80 7.92
N TYR A 6 2.11 19.21 7.52
CA TYR A 6 2.39 17.77 7.61
C TYR A 6 3.85 17.57 7.99
N ASP A 7 4.14 16.50 8.72
CA ASP A 7 5.52 16.13 9.06
C ASP A 7 6.23 15.54 7.84
N VAL A 8 5.48 14.80 7.00
CA VAL A 8 6.00 14.14 5.80
C VAL A 8 5.03 14.25 4.63
N LEU A 9 5.54 14.63 3.46
CA LEU A 9 4.84 14.56 2.17
C LEU A 9 5.42 13.41 1.33
N ILE A 10 4.55 12.51 0.87
CA ILE A 10 4.90 11.37 0.02
C ILE A 10 4.24 11.55 -1.35
N VAL A 11 5.04 11.45 -2.42
CA VAL A 11 4.56 11.50 -3.80
C VAL A 11 4.53 10.07 -4.37
N GLY A 12 3.34 9.60 -4.72
CA GLY A 12 3.06 8.27 -5.25
C GLY A 12 2.35 7.37 -4.24
N SER A 13 1.10 7.01 -4.54
CA SER A 13 0.24 6.18 -3.68
C SER A 13 0.30 4.68 -4.00
N GLY A 14 1.30 4.25 -4.78
CA GLY A 14 1.55 2.83 -5.02
C GLY A 14 1.90 2.05 -3.76
N ILE A 15 2.15 0.76 -3.90
CA ILE A 15 2.36 -0.16 -2.76
C ILE A 15 3.40 0.36 -1.77
N VAL A 16 4.54 0.88 -2.24
CA VAL A 16 5.61 1.39 -1.36
C VAL A 16 5.17 2.65 -0.62
N GLY A 17 4.61 3.64 -1.32
CA GLY A 17 4.17 4.90 -0.72
C GLY A 17 3.05 4.71 0.30
N ALA A 18 2.07 3.88 -0.02
CA ALA A 18 0.99 3.52 0.90
C ALA A 18 1.49 2.75 2.13
N THR A 19 2.43 1.83 1.94
CA THR A 19 3.07 1.08 3.05
C THR A 19 3.84 2.01 3.96
N TYR A 20 4.64 2.91 3.39
CA TYR A 20 5.43 3.87 4.15
C TYR A 20 4.54 4.86 4.90
N ALA A 21 3.53 5.43 4.24
CA ALA A 21 2.54 6.30 4.87
C ALA A 21 1.87 5.62 6.07
N SER A 22 1.48 4.34 5.93
CA SER A 22 0.85 3.57 7.00
C SER A 22 1.78 3.39 8.20
N ALA A 23 3.07 3.10 7.95
CA ALA A 23 4.06 2.96 9.02
C ALA A 23 4.27 4.27 9.78
N LEU A 24 4.39 5.39 9.06
CA LEU A 24 4.57 6.71 9.67
C LEU A 24 3.34 7.14 10.48
N LEU A 25 2.14 6.84 9.99
CA LEU A 25 0.88 7.10 10.70
C LEU A 25 0.80 6.31 12.01
N GLN A 26 1.21 5.04 12.02
CA GLN A 26 1.31 4.25 13.27
C GLN A 26 2.34 4.84 14.24
N GLY A 27 3.38 5.49 13.72
CA GLY A 27 4.36 6.26 14.50
C GLY A 27 3.86 7.62 14.99
N GLY A 28 2.61 8.01 14.71
CA GLY A 28 2.00 9.25 15.18
C GLY A 28 2.31 10.49 14.33
N MET A 29 2.88 10.34 13.14
CA MET A 29 3.17 11.46 12.25
C MET A 29 1.96 11.87 11.40
N ARG A 30 1.88 13.16 11.07
CA ARG A 30 0.95 13.72 10.08
C ARG A 30 1.54 13.55 8.68
N VAL A 31 0.93 12.69 7.88
CA VAL A 31 1.44 12.36 6.54
C VAL A 31 0.47 12.82 5.46
N ALA A 32 0.99 13.51 4.45
CA ALA A 32 0.30 13.75 3.19
C ALA A 32 0.77 12.77 2.13
N LEU A 33 -0.17 12.08 1.45
CA LEU A 33 0.11 11.20 0.33
C LEU A 33 -0.55 11.75 -0.93
N VAL A 34 0.24 12.03 -1.95
CA VAL A 34 -0.21 12.66 -3.20
C VAL A 34 -0.03 11.69 -4.35
N GLU A 35 -1.04 11.55 -5.20
CA GLU A 35 -1.00 10.74 -6.40
C GLU A 35 -1.44 11.58 -7.60
N ALA A 36 -0.74 11.43 -8.73
CA ALA A 36 -1.05 12.17 -9.94
C ALA A 36 -2.26 11.57 -10.67
N LYS A 37 -2.44 10.26 -10.56
CA LYS A 37 -3.57 9.55 -11.16
C LYS A 37 -4.80 9.61 -10.25
N PRO A 38 -6.00 9.85 -10.79
CA PRO A 38 -7.22 9.69 -10.01
C PRO A 38 -7.33 8.24 -9.53
N LYS A 39 -7.99 8.02 -8.39
CA LYS A 39 -8.37 6.66 -7.97
C LYS A 39 -9.10 5.98 -9.13
N SER A 40 -8.66 4.78 -9.50
CA SER A 40 -9.42 3.96 -10.43
C SER A 40 -10.79 3.68 -9.82
N ASN A 41 -11.86 3.91 -10.57
CA ASN A 41 -13.23 3.66 -10.09
C ASN A 41 -13.32 2.20 -9.62
N GLU A 42 -13.51 1.98 -8.32
CA GLU A 42 -13.51 0.64 -7.71
C GLU A 42 -14.61 -0.27 -8.31
N LYS A 43 -15.65 0.33 -8.93
CA LYS A 43 -16.70 -0.39 -9.69
C LYS A 43 -16.18 -1.20 -10.88
N ASN A 44 -15.00 -0.88 -11.43
CA ASN A 44 -14.41 -1.62 -12.54
C ASN A 44 -13.42 -2.71 -12.09
N LEU A 45 -13.14 -2.85 -10.78
CA LEU A 45 -12.24 -3.89 -10.27
C LEU A 45 -12.86 -5.29 -10.37
N GLU A 46 -14.18 -5.39 -10.41
CA GLU A 46 -14.88 -6.65 -10.70
C GLU A 46 -14.77 -7.04 -12.19
N GLU A 47 -14.61 -6.06 -13.10
CA GLU A 47 -14.59 -6.27 -14.55
C GLU A 47 -13.18 -6.29 -15.18
N GLN A 48 -12.18 -5.63 -14.56
CA GLN A 48 -10.80 -5.62 -15.03
C GLN A 48 -9.84 -6.05 -13.94
N PHE A 49 -9.43 -7.31 -14.03
CA PHE A 49 -8.39 -7.88 -13.19
C PHE A 49 -7.07 -7.13 -13.39
N ASP A 50 -6.50 -6.59 -12.31
CA ASP A 50 -5.17 -6.00 -12.33
C ASP A 50 -4.12 -7.10 -12.49
N LEU A 51 -3.47 -7.15 -13.64
CA LEU A 51 -2.47 -8.17 -13.99
C LEU A 51 -1.13 -7.97 -13.25
N ARG A 52 -0.96 -6.87 -12.51
CA ARG A 52 0.27 -6.64 -11.76
C ARG A 52 0.42 -7.68 -10.66
N THR A 53 1.53 -8.40 -10.71
CA THR A 53 1.92 -9.38 -9.69
C THR A 53 3.13 -8.86 -8.93
N PHE A 54 3.14 -9.02 -7.61
CA PHE A 54 4.28 -8.67 -6.77
C PHE A 54 4.92 -9.93 -6.20
N ALA A 55 6.24 -10.08 -6.38
CA ALA A 55 7.02 -11.07 -5.66
C ALA A 55 7.34 -10.53 -4.26
N LEU A 56 6.62 -11.00 -3.25
CA LEU A 56 6.82 -10.57 -1.86
C LEU A 56 7.86 -11.45 -1.17
N THR A 57 8.84 -10.81 -0.55
CA THR A 57 9.83 -11.49 0.30
C THR A 57 9.29 -11.67 1.72
N ARG A 58 9.95 -12.50 2.53
CA ARG A 58 9.64 -12.60 3.97
C ARG A 58 9.87 -11.30 4.74
N ALA A 59 10.76 -10.43 4.25
CA ALA A 59 10.94 -9.11 4.86
C ALA A 59 9.71 -8.22 4.61
N SER A 60 9.16 -8.24 3.38
CA SER A 60 7.94 -7.53 3.03
C SER A 60 6.73 -8.03 3.83
N GLU A 61 6.59 -9.35 3.97
CA GLU A 61 5.58 -9.96 4.83
C GLU A 61 5.66 -9.44 6.26
N ARG A 62 6.85 -9.44 6.88
CA ARG A 62 7.03 -8.92 8.25
C ARG A 62 6.59 -7.46 8.39
N ILE A 63 6.89 -6.61 7.39
CA ILE A 63 6.41 -5.22 7.36
C ILE A 63 4.88 -5.19 7.36
N PHE A 64 4.23 -5.96 6.48
CA PHE A 64 2.78 -6.02 6.40
C PHE A 64 2.12 -6.63 7.64
N THR A 65 2.77 -7.59 8.30
CA THR A 65 2.32 -8.14 9.57
C THR A 65 2.38 -7.09 10.67
N ASN A 66 3.48 -6.35 10.80
CA ASN A 66 3.61 -5.27 11.77
C ASN A 66 2.60 -4.14 11.51
N LEU A 67 2.26 -3.89 10.26
CA LEU A 67 1.21 -2.95 9.87
C LEU A 67 -0.22 -3.49 10.08
N GLY A 68 -0.39 -4.76 10.48
CA GLY A 68 -1.69 -5.38 10.73
C GLY A 68 -2.52 -5.65 9.47
N ILE A 69 -1.88 -5.71 8.30
CA ILE A 69 -2.57 -5.90 7.01
C ILE A 69 -2.28 -7.26 6.35
N TRP A 70 -1.31 -8.02 6.86
CA TRP A 70 -0.92 -9.29 6.24
C TRP A 70 -2.08 -10.27 6.10
N ASP A 71 -2.89 -10.46 7.14
CA ASP A 71 -4.02 -11.40 7.09
C ASP A 71 -5.03 -11.05 5.99
N LYS A 72 -5.25 -9.75 5.73
CA LYS A 72 -6.12 -9.29 4.64
C LYS A 72 -5.52 -9.59 3.27
N ILE A 73 -4.20 -9.47 3.12
CA ILE A 73 -3.49 -9.80 1.87
C ILE A 73 -3.52 -11.32 1.67
N ALA A 74 -3.24 -12.10 2.73
CA ALA A 74 -3.22 -13.56 2.73
C ALA A 74 -4.59 -14.20 2.44
N ALA A 75 -5.67 -13.53 2.83
CA ALA A 75 -7.04 -13.94 2.49
C ALA A 75 -7.42 -13.69 1.01
N GLN A 76 -6.59 -12.96 0.25
CA GLN A 76 -6.79 -12.78 -1.20
C GLN A 76 -6.02 -13.84 -2.00
N ARG A 77 -5.34 -13.43 -3.09
CA ARG A 77 -4.60 -14.33 -3.98
C ARG A 77 -3.11 -14.27 -3.63
N ILE A 78 -2.67 -15.10 -2.68
CA ILE A 78 -1.25 -15.38 -2.47
C ILE A 78 -0.94 -16.79 -2.99
N SER A 79 0.13 -16.89 -3.78
CA SER A 79 0.70 -18.18 -4.17
C SER A 79 2.16 -18.26 -3.69
N PRO A 80 2.56 -19.29 -2.93
CA PRO A 80 3.95 -19.49 -2.58
C PRO A 80 4.80 -19.68 -3.85
N PHE A 81 5.90 -18.93 -3.96
CA PHE A 81 6.92 -19.19 -4.96
C PHE A 81 7.73 -20.44 -4.54
N ARG A 82 7.63 -21.53 -5.31
CA ARG A 82 8.23 -22.83 -4.97
C ARG A 82 9.44 -23.18 -5.83
N GLU A 83 9.41 -22.83 -7.10
CA GLU A 83 10.42 -23.21 -8.10
C GLU A 83 10.60 -22.05 -9.11
N MET A 84 11.78 -21.97 -9.72
CA MET A 84 12.18 -20.93 -10.67
C MET A 84 12.15 -21.45 -12.11
#